data_AF-A0A6I5CMG3-F1
#
_entry.id   AF-A0A6I5CMG3-F1
#
_cell.length_a   1.000
_cell.length_b   1.000
_cell.length_c   1.000
_cell.angle_alpha   90.00
_cell.angle_beta   90.00
_cell.angle_gamma   90.00
#
_symmetry.space_group_name_H-M   'P 1'
#
loop_
_entity.id
_entity.type
_entity.pdbx_description
1 polymer ?
#
loop_
_entity_poly.entity_id
_entity_poly.type
_entity_poly.pdbx_seq_one_letter_code
_entity_poly.pdbx_strand_id
1 'polypeptide(L)'
;MSTTSGSFTPPAAPPCPYTPRMTRADALALRAAGGLRENCVVVITDGPTIGTAGKTSVTEIELNPVSPTELGTTARVHTTFAASAWPGVYDIDLGAAGTITELRDGWGNTAKDIDADAATVHTQFPWHLGSATMRDNYVEDSALPGWDTQLGVISNNRIINSTVNLTGKVAGALVDNVFQSAGLVLGAGGGTANLTRSQVIGASPGTVLVNHTGTGTLSFTDVVQRDGFVVAHSATAALTVANSTLHNHGAAAIDLNHAGGVGTSILDSTVIAAGAGAAPTIEALASAGAISVGRSTLNGTRLSKAAGSTGSLSVSACDMTDCTLTVGPSNGASTNTWVDVQASQSTFTLNGPVAAPARNDFTTGARIAGTTFTVAATATAGLNVQGGDYNNVTGGVTQNRTAGTGSTGLYGCVMRGFSTFTDNGTTDPGVGTSFNRLSLTDSVITVGNVSGKTLTGTVLQQAELTGSTLNLTGPSGSAFINRLRMRGATLTNAGFDGSDLIIDGAFTKTMTASQANRLCNKAFDDWL
;
A
#
# COMPACT_ATOMS: atom_id res chain seq x y z
N MET A 1 -71.47 -50.83 16.27
CA MET A 1 -70.13 -51.08 16.83
C MET A 1 -69.19 -51.54 15.71
N SER A 2 -67.91 -51.80 16.00
CA SER A 2 -66.75 -51.57 15.11
C SER A 2 -66.28 -52.74 14.17
N THR A 3 -65.91 -52.41 12.91
CA THR A 3 -64.66 -52.72 12.11
C THR A 3 -63.98 -54.12 11.90
N THR A 4 -63.78 -54.53 10.60
CA THR A 4 -62.53 -54.92 9.81
C THR A 4 -61.73 -56.29 9.84
N SER A 5 -60.70 -56.46 8.94
CA SER A 5 -59.93 -57.67 8.45
C SER A 5 -58.40 -57.45 8.05
N GLY A 6 -57.61 -58.38 7.39
CA GLY A 6 -56.09 -58.32 7.19
C GLY A 6 -55.30 -59.08 6.02
N SER A 7 -53.92 -59.14 6.00
CA SER A 7 -52.97 -59.57 4.87
C SER A 7 -51.56 -60.26 5.20
N PHE A 8 -50.55 -60.40 4.27
CA PHE A 8 -49.29 -61.27 4.36
C PHE A 8 -47.92 -60.69 3.80
N THR A 9 -46.73 -61.25 4.19
CA THR A 9 -45.35 -60.62 4.08
C THR A 9 -44.14 -61.61 3.82
N PRO A 10 -42.95 -61.20 3.27
CA PRO A 10 -41.75 -62.05 3.01
C PRO A 10 -40.86 -62.42 4.23
N PRO A 11 -39.86 -63.34 4.09
CA PRO A 11 -38.98 -63.78 5.19
C PRO A 11 -37.93 -62.72 5.58
N ALA A 12 -37.85 -62.40 6.87
CA ALA A 12 -36.94 -61.38 7.39
C ALA A 12 -35.48 -61.86 7.50
N ALA A 13 -34.54 -60.94 7.29
CA ALA A 13 -33.11 -61.17 7.54
C ALA A 13 -32.84 -61.41 9.04
N PRO A 14 -31.75 -62.14 9.41
CA PRO A 14 -31.45 -62.43 10.80
C PRO A 14 -31.23 -61.14 11.62
N PRO A 15 -31.89 -60.97 12.78
CA PRO A 15 -31.78 -59.75 13.58
C PRO A 15 -30.39 -59.56 14.19
N CYS A 16 -29.96 -58.31 14.31
CA CYS A 16 -28.68 -57.95 14.94
C CYS A 16 -28.67 -58.34 16.44
N PRO A 17 -27.56 -58.91 16.96
CA PRO A 17 -27.51 -59.47 18.31
C PRO A 17 -27.27 -58.44 19.43
N TYR A 18 -27.18 -57.14 19.12
CA TYR A 18 -26.89 -56.06 20.08
C TYR A 18 -27.79 -54.83 19.84
N THR A 19 -27.96 -54.01 20.88
CA THR A 19 -28.69 -52.72 20.82
C THR A 19 -27.91 -51.69 19.98
N PRO A 20 -28.49 -51.08 18.94
CA PRO A 20 -27.73 -50.26 17.98
C PRO A 20 -27.44 -48.81 18.43
N ARG A 21 -27.98 -48.32 19.56
CA ARG A 21 -27.63 -47.00 20.15
C ARG A 21 -26.90 -47.23 21.47
N MET A 22 -25.74 -46.59 21.67
CA MET A 22 -24.87 -46.82 22.83
C MET A 22 -23.89 -45.67 23.09
N THR A 23 -23.21 -45.68 24.25
CA THR A 23 -22.12 -44.74 24.53
C THR A 23 -20.85 -45.12 23.78
N ARG A 24 -19.93 -44.16 23.60
CA ARG A 24 -18.59 -44.37 23.04
C ARG A 24 -17.84 -45.48 23.78
N ALA A 25 -17.87 -45.46 25.12
CA ALA A 25 -17.17 -46.45 25.94
C ALA A 25 -17.71 -47.87 25.71
N ASP A 26 -19.03 -48.02 25.60
CA ASP A 26 -19.67 -49.31 25.30
C ASP A 26 -19.36 -49.79 23.87
N ALA A 27 -19.33 -48.87 22.89
CA ALA A 27 -18.95 -49.16 21.52
C ALA A 27 -17.48 -49.65 21.40
N LEU A 28 -16.57 -49.01 22.13
CA LEU A 28 -15.16 -49.40 22.24
C LEU A 28 -15.00 -50.77 22.93
N ALA A 29 -15.80 -51.06 23.96
CA ALA A 29 -15.79 -52.36 24.64
C ALA A 29 -16.34 -53.50 23.75
N LEU A 30 -17.44 -53.26 23.02
CA LEU A 30 -18.01 -54.22 22.05
C LEU A 30 -17.01 -54.53 20.92
N ARG A 31 -16.29 -53.50 20.45
CA ARG A 31 -15.19 -53.61 19.49
C ARG A 31 -14.05 -54.48 20.02
N ALA A 32 -13.56 -54.21 21.22
CA ALA A 32 -12.47 -54.97 21.83
C ALA A 32 -12.80 -56.46 22.06
N ALA A 33 -14.08 -56.79 22.22
CA ALA A 33 -14.54 -58.17 22.46
C ALA A 33 -14.72 -59.03 21.19
N GLY A 34 -14.55 -58.48 19.97
CA GLY A 34 -14.83 -59.22 18.73
C GLY A 34 -16.32 -59.46 18.47
N GLY A 35 -17.20 -58.59 19.01
CA GLY A 35 -18.65 -58.78 18.99
C GLY A 35 -19.40 -58.11 17.84
N LEU A 36 -18.73 -57.29 17.03
CA LEU A 36 -19.38 -56.51 15.97
C LEU A 36 -19.82 -57.40 14.79
N ARG A 37 -20.84 -56.94 14.05
CA ARG A 37 -21.41 -57.66 12.89
C ARG A 37 -21.49 -56.71 11.69
N GLU A 38 -20.96 -57.15 10.56
CA GLU A 38 -20.85 -56.38 9.31
C GLU A 38 -22.21 -55.98 8.71
N ASN A 39 -23.29 -56.68 9.07
CA ASN A 39 -24.66 -56.41 8.60
C ASN A 39 -25.51 -55.55 9.56
N CYS A 40 -24.88 -54.76 10.45
CA CYS A 40 -25.52 -54.00 11.53
C CYS A 40 -24.94 -52.57 11.66
N VAL A 41 -25.72 -51.61 12.19
CA VAL A 41 -25.33 -50.19 12.39
C VAL A 41 -25.07 -49.89 13.87
N VAL A 42 -24.19 -48.93 14.19
CA VAL A 42 -23.91 -48.42 15.54
C VAL A 42 -24.08 -46.90 15.57
N VAL A 43 -24.88 -46.38 16.49
CA VAL A 43 -25.09 -44.94 16.67
C VAL A 43 -24.57 -44.51 18.04
N ILE A 44 -23.56 -43.64 18.02
CA ILE A 44 -22.91 -43.11 19.21
C ILE A 44 -23.68 -41.86 19.65
N THR A 45 -24.14 -41.88 20.91
CA THR A 45 -25.01 -40.85 21.49
C THR A 45 -24.26 -39.72 22.20
N ASP A 46 -22.96 -39.85 22.34
CA ASP A 46 -22.01 -38.97 23.03
C ASP A 46 -20.89 -38.48 22.09
N GLY A 47 -21.27 -38.17 20.83
CA GLY A 47 -20.37 -37.64 19.81
C GLY A 47 -20.02 -36.15 19.99
N PRO A 48 -18.91 -35.66 19.39
CA PRO A 48 -18.44 -34.28 19.54
C PRO A 48 -19.33 -33.27 18.83
N THR A 49 -19.29 -32.02 19.25
CA THR A 49 -20.14 -30.94 18.71
C THR A 49 -19.40 -30.15 17.64
N ILE A 50 -20.12 -29.60 16.66
CA ILE A 50 -19.53 -28.99 15.47
C ILE A 50 -20.41 -27.94 14.81
N GLY A 51 -19.81 -26.94 14.16
CA GLY A 51 -20.41 -25.80 13.44
C GLY A 51 -19.34 -24.95 12.72
N THR A 52 -19.60 -23.72 12.28
CA THR A 52 -19.46 -22.60 13.22
C THR A 52 -20.30 -22.75 14.46
N ALA A 53 -19.72 -22.32 15.57
CA ALA A 53 -20.36 -21.46 16.55
C ALA A 53 -21.78 -20.95 16.16
N GLY A 54 -22.80 -21.40 16.88
CA GLY A 54 -24.17 -20.86 16.76
C GLY A 54 -25.00 -21.46 15.64
N LYS A 55 -24.37 -22.07 14.64
CA LYS A 55 -24.95 -23.24 13.98
C LYS A 55 -23.98 -24.40 14.14
N THR A 56 -23.90 -24.77 15.42
CA THR A 56 -23.25 -25.97 15.95
C THR A 56 -24.23 -27.10 16.30
N SER A 57 -24.17 -28.23 15.62
CA SER A 57 -24.92 -29.44 15.95
C SER A 57 -24.20 -30.21 17.06
N VAL A 58 -24.95 -30.56 18.11
CA VAL A 58 -24.68 -31.78 18.89
C VAL A 58 -25.01 -32.95 17.97
N THR A 59 -24.23 -34.02 18.07
CA THR A 59 -24.14 -35.00 16.99
C THR A 59 -24.55 -36.38 17.49
N GLU A 60 -25.59 -36.95 16.88
CA GLU A 60 -25.65 -38.41 16.85
C GLU A 60 -24.74 -38.85 15.72
N ILE A 61 -23.76 -39.70 16.03
CA ILE A 61 -22.77 -40.17 15.08
C ILE A 61 -23.18 -41.58 14.64
N GLU A 62 -23.75 -41.65 13.45
CA GLU A 62 -24.11 -42.92 12.80
C GLU A 62 -22.85 -43.52 12.15
N LEU A 63 -22.39 -44.68 12.65
CA LEU A 63 -21.21 -45.44 12.18
C LEU A 63 -21.60 -46.88 11.80
N ASN A 64 -20.83 -47.50 10.90
CA ASN A 64 -20.95 -48.93 10.58
C ASN A 64 -19.68 -49.71 11.00
N PRO A 65 -19.82 -50.90 11.60
CA PRO A 65 -18.71 -51.83 11.78
C PRO A 65 -18.24 -52.44 10.45
N VAL A 66 -16.98 -52.83 10.39
CA VAL A 66 -16.34 -53.40 9.18
C VAL A 66 -15.71 -54.78 9.39
N SER A 67 -15.51 -55.15 10.65
CA SER A 67 -15.10 -56.49 11.09
C SER A 67 -15.62 -56.70 12.51
N PRO A 68 -15.51 -57.91 13.09
CA PRO A 68 -15.89 -58.15 14.48
C PRO A 68 -15.18 -57.25 15.51
N THR A 69 -14.02 -56.68 15.16
CA THR A 69 -13.17 -55.88 16.05
C THR A 69 -12.97 -54.43 15.59
N GLU A 70 -13.79 -53.89 14.70
CA GLU A 70 -13.53 -52.57 14.09
C GLU A 70 -14.78 -51.77 13.70
N LEU A 71 -14.77 -50.46 14.01
CA LEU A 71 -15.78 -49.45 13.63
C LEU A 71 -15.17 -48.50 12.59
N GLY A 72 -15.93 -48.09 11.57
CA GLY A 72 -15.54 -46.99 10.71
C GLY A 72 -15.68 -45.61 11.38
N THR A 73 -15.01 -44.60 10.85
CA THR A 73 -15.02 -43.18 11.32
C THR A 73 -16.00 -42.28 10.55
N THR A 74 -16.69 -42.83 9.54
CA THR A 74 -17.62 -42.10 8.69
C THR A 74 -18.92 -41.82 9.42
N ALA A 75 -19.08 -40.59 9.90
CA ALA A 75 -20.28 -40.17 10.60
C ALA A 75 -21.33 -39.59 9.63
N ARG A 76 -22.55 -40.12 9.69
CA ARG A 76 -23.71 -39.25 9.45
C ARG A 76 -23.92 -38.51 10.75
N VAL A 77 -23.66 -37.21 10.73
CA VAL A 77 -23.81 -36.36 11.89
C VAL A 77 -25.26 -35.91 11.89
N HIS A 78 -26.05 -36.38 12.85
CA HIS A 78 -27.43 -35.91 12.97
C HIS A 78 -27.45 -34.58 13.69
N THR A 79 -28.17 -33.64 13.09
CA THR A 79 -27.82 -32.24 13.13
C THR A 79 -29.06 -31.36 12.97
N THR A 80 -29.08 -30.14 13.52
CA THR A 80 -30.33 -29.38 13.76
C THR A 80 -30.69 -28.29 12.74
N PHE A 81 -29.72 -27.57 12.18
CA PHE A 81 -29.82 -26.59 11.07
C PHE A 81 -30.31 -27.10 9.69
N ALA A 82 -30.61 -28.38 9.51
CA ALA A 82 -31.44 -28.89 8.42
C ALA A 82 -32.14 -30.18 8.86
N ALA A 83 -33.31 -30.45 8.30
CA ALA A 83 -34.11 -31.63 8.66
C ALA A 83 -33.47 -32.98 8.29
N SER A 84 -32.44 -32.96 7.44
CA SER A 84 -31.57 -34.09 7.15
C SER A 84 -30.23 -33.92 7.86
N ALA A 85 -29.74 -35.00 8.50
CA ALA A 85 -28.38 -35.13 8.99
C ALA A 85 -27.34 -34.57 8.01
N TRP A 86 -26.41 -33.77 8.50
CA TRP A 86 -25.26 -33.36 7.70
C TRP A 86 -24.14 -34.39 7.82
N PRO A 87 -23.31 -34.57 6.80
CA PRO A 87 -22.13 -35.42 6.94
C PRO A 87 -21.07 -34.74 7.80
N GLY A 88 -20.23 -35.54 8.43
CA GLY A 88 -19.06 -35.10 9.17
C GLY A 88 -18.09 -36.25 9.41
N VAL A 89 -16.93 -35.97 10.01
CA VAL A 89 -15.85 -36.95 10.20
C VAL A 89 -15.53 -37.04 11.67
N TYR A 90 -15.66 -38.24 12.23
CA TYR A 90 -15.52 -38.49 13.65
C TYR A 90 -14.50 -39.60 13.89
N ASP A 91 -13.35 -39.23 14.41
CA ASP A 91 -12.41 -40.20 14.95
C ASP A 91 -12.88 -40.59 16.35
N ILE A 92 -13.31 -41.84 16.53
CA ILE A 92 -13.78 -42.31 17.84
C ILE A 92 -12.63 -42.45 18.84
N ASP A 93 -11.38 -42.64 18.42
CA ASP A 93 -10.26 -42.97 19.31
C ASP A 93 -9.42 -41.74 19.70
N LEU A 94 -9.35 -40.70 18.88
CA LEU A 94 -8.73 -39.41 19.23
C LEU A 94 -9.52 -38.68 20.33
N GLY A 95 -8.95 -38.60 21.53
CA GLY A 95 -9.53 -37.85 22.65
C GLY A 95 -10.59 -38.62 23.45
N ALA A 96 -11.18 -37.97 24.46
CA ALA A 96 -12.06 -38.62 25.45
C ALA A 96 -13.52 -38.82 24.97
N ALA A 97 -13.96 -38.05 23.97
CA ALA A 97 -15.27 -38.17 23.34
C ALA A 97 -15.16 -38.57 21.85
N GLY A 98 -13.96 -38.94 21.41
CA GLY A 98 -13.57 -38.84 20.00
C GLY A 98 -13.48 -37.37 19.55
N THR A 99 -13.13 -37.16 18.28
CA THR A 99 -12.74 -35.86 17.75
C THR A 99 -13.39 -35.64 16.40
N ILE A 100 -14.12 -34.53 16.24
CA ILE A 100 -14.69 -34.20 14.95
C ILE A 100 -13.75 -33.30 14.15
N THR A 101 -13.04 -34.00 13.27
CA THR A 101 -12.28 -33.46 12.15
C THR A 101 -13.12 -33.36 10.86
N GLU A 102 -14.47 -33.38 10.92
CA GLU A 102 -15.35 -32.61 9.99
C GLU A 102 -16.83 -32.37 10.35
N LEU A 103 -17.39 -31.21 9.97
CA LEU A 103 -18.82 -30.99 9.74
C LEU A 103 -19.12 -30.51 8.31
N ARG A 104 -20.35 -30.74 7.81
CA ARG A 104 -21.06 -29.95 6.75
C ARG A 104 -22.44 -29.42 7.21
N ASP A 105 -23.11 -28.46 6.57
CA ASP A 105 -24.40 -27.84 7.01
C ASP A 105 -25.25 -27.46 5.79
N GLY A 106 -26.57 -27.58 5.94
CA GLY A 106 -27.58 -27.33 4.93
C GLY A 106 -27.71 -25.88 4.44
N TRP A 107 -26.95 -24.95 5.01
CA TRP A 107 -26.93 -23.54 4.60
C TRP A 107 -25.60 -23.08 3.93
N GLY A 108 -24.60 -23.95 3.75
CA GLY A 108 -23.60 -23.88 2.65
C GLY A 108 -22.34 -23.00 2.81
N ASN A 109 -22.37 -22.13 3.80
CA ASN A 109 -21.21 -21.65 4.58
C ASN A 109 -20.44 -22.96 5.03
N THR A 110 -19.11 -23.09 5.19
CA THR A 110 -18.37 -24.42 5.23
C THR A 110 -17.42 -24.68 6.47
N ALA A 111 -16.51 -25.71 6.49
CA ALA A 111 -15.40 -25.95 7.45
C ALA A 111 -14.21 -26.81 6.95
N LYS A 112 -13.03 -26.64 7.60
CA LYS A 112 -11.90 -27.60 7.71
C LYS A 112 -11.41 -27.66 9.18
N ASP A 113 -10.19 -28.15 9.51
CA ASP A 113 -9.47 -28.31 10.83
C ASP A 113 -8.19 -29.16 10.66
N ILE A 114 -7.15 -28.99 11.51
CA ILE A 114 -5.84 -29.62 11.23
C ILE A 114 -4.96 -30.14 12.39
N ASP A 115 -4.95 -29.59 13.61
CA ASP A 115 -3.97 -30.01 14.63
C ASP A 115 -4.50 -31.23 15.40
N ALA A 116 -3.92 -32.41 15.17
CA ALA A 116 -4.50 -33.72 15.52
C ALA A 116 -4.67 -33.99 17.03
N ASP A 117 -4.06 -33.14 17.86
CA ASP A 117 -4.17 -33.18 19.32
C ASP A 117 -5.43 -32.45 19.83
N ALA A 118 -6.19 -31.80 18.94
CA ALA A 118 -7.45 -31.12 19.21
C ALA A 118 -8.48 -31.32 18.07
N ALA A 119 -9.70 -30.80 18.24
CA ALA A 119 -10.77 -30.80 17.23
C ALA A 119 -11.40 -29.41 17.21
N THR A 120 -11.00 -28.55 16.28
CA THR A 120 -11.21 -27.09 16.41
C THR A 120 -11.96 -26.49 15.23
N VAL A 121 -11.42 -26.47 14.01
CA VAL A 121 -11.98 -25.59 12.96
C VAL A 121 -13.37 -26.03 12.44
N HIS A 122 -13.76 -27.27 12.75
CA HIS A 122 -15.12 -27.79 12.51
C HIS A 122 -16.15 -27.34 13.52
N THR A 123 -15.73 -26.48 14.45
CA THR A 123 -16.55 -25.62 15.28
C THR A 123 -16.43 -24.14 14.89
N GLN A 124 -15.59 -23.78 13.90
CA GLN A 124 -15.06 -22.41 13.69
C GLN A 124 -15.43 -21.73 12.37
N PHE A 125 -15.32 -22.42 11.22
CA PHE A 125 -15.66 -21.82 9.92
C PHE A 125 -17.18 -21.71 9.83
N PRO A 126 -17.70 -20.59 9.33
CA PRO A 126 -19.14 -20.36 9.25
C PRO A 126 -19.80 -21.41 8.36
N TRP A 127 -20.69 -22.26 8.91
CA TRP A 127 -21.40 -23.38 8.22
C TRP A 127 -22.84 -23.09 7.76
N HIS A 128 -23.45 -22.06 8.33
CA HIS A 128 -24.89 -21.81 8.33
C HIS A 128 -25.57 -20.64 7.57
N LEU A 129 -24.88 -19.90 6.74
CA LEU A 129 -25.35 -18.69 6.09
C LEU A 129 -25.56 -19.02 4.60
N GLY A 130 -26.76 -19.39 4.14
CA GLY A 130 -28.06 -19.43 4.83
C GLY A 130 -28.63 -18.06 5.20
N SER A 131 -27.88 -17.02 4.87
CA SER A 131 -28.25 -15.62 4.75
C SER A 131 -27.04 -14.91 4.13
N ALA A 132 -27.18 -13.65 3.75
CA ALA A 132 -26.17 -12.95 2.97
C ALA A 132 -25.02 -12.30 3.79
N THR A 133 -24.62 -12.82 4.97
CA THR A 133 -23.62 -12.15 5.88
C THR A 133 -22.68 -13.10 6.64
N MET A 134 -21.43 -13.31 6.17
CA MET A 134 -20.37 -14.15 6.78
C MET A 134 -19.50 -13.34 7.73
N ARG A 135 -19.72 -13.58 9.02
CA ARG A 135 -19.31 -12.69 10.10
C ARG A 135 -18.98 -13.49 11.35
N ASP A 136 -18.24 -12.85 12.25
CA ASP A 136 -18.07 -13.25 13.65
C ASP A 136 -17.38 -14.62 13.86
N ASN A 137 -16.45 -14.98 12.96
CA ASN A 137 -15.79 -16.30 12.97
C ASN A 137 -14.38 -16.23 13.53
N TYR A 138 -14.05 -17.16 14.41
CA TYR A 138 -12.70 -17.37 14.94
C TYR A 138 -12.10 -18.57 14.25
N VAL A 139 -10.99 -18.39 13.52
CA VAL A 139 -10.52 -19.45 12.64
C VAL A 139 -9.00 -19.53 12.67
N GLU A 140 -8.48 -20.65 13.18
CA GLU A 140 -7.08 -20.84 13.60
C GLU A 140 -6.46 -22.10 13.01
N ASP A 141 -5.22 -22.01 12.51
CA ASP A 141 -4.56 -23.08 11.75
C ASP A 141 -5.46 -23.65 10.62
N SER A 142 -6.10 -22.73 9.89
CA SER A 142 -7.28 -22.97 9.08
C SER A 142 -7.20 -22.39 7.68
N ALA A 143 -7.74 -23.12 6.70
CA ALA A 143 -8.21 -22.49 5.48
C ALA A 143 -9.66 -22.04 5.63
N LEU A 144 -9.96 -20.80 5.21
CA LEU A 144 -11.30 -20.25 5.04
C LEU A 144 -11.63 -19.93 3.58
N PRO A 145 -12.04 -20.96 2.82
CA PRO A 145 -12.85 -20.76 1.62
C PRO A 145 -14.26 -20.22 1.95
N GLY A 146 -15.00 -19.79 0.93
CA GLY A 146 -16.45 -19.58 0.96
C GLY A 146 -16.92 -18.16 1.30
N TRP A 147 -16.11 -17.35 1.99
CA TRP A 147 -16.48 -16.00 2.42
C TRP A 147 -16.52 -14.99 1.29
N ASP A 148 -15.72 -15.25 0.26
CA ASP A 148 -15.74 -14.55 -1.01
C ASP A 148 -17.14 -14.52 -1.65
N THR A 149 -17.89 -15.63 -1.55
CA THR A 149 -19.21 -15.79 -2.20
C THR A 149 -20.33 -14.97 -1.56
N GLN A 150 -20.11 -14.43 -0.36
CA GLN A 150 -21.18 -13.88 0.45
C GLN A 150 -21.49 -12.41 0.07
N LEU A 151 -22.73 -12.16 -0.35
CA LEU A 151 -23.20 -10.94 -1.02
C LEU A 151 -23.30 -9.66 -0.17
N GLY A 152 -23.03 -9.72 1.12
CA GLY A 152 -23.15 -8.60 2.05
C GLY A 152 -21.82 -8.22 2.70
N VAL A 153 -21.89 -7.65 3.90
CA VAL A 153 -20.72 -7.34 4.72
C VAL A 153 -20.11 -8.62 5.30
N ILE A 154 -18.78 -8.72 5.25
CA ILE A 154 -17.97 -9.64 6.05
C ILE A 154 -17.46 -8.84 7.25
N SER A 155 -17.74 -9.25 8.47
CA SER A 155 -17.36 -8.42 9.62
C SER A 155 -16.94 -9.17 10.87
N ASN A 156 -16.10 -8.50 11.66
CA ASN A 156 -15.70 -8.90 13.01
C ASN A 156 -15.03 -10.28 13.10
N ASN A 157 -14.43 -10.74 12.01
CA ASN A 157 -13.80 -12.05 11.96
C ASN A 157 -12.37 -12.01 12.48
N ARG A 158 -11.92 -13.09 13.12
CA ARG A 158 -10.57 -13.25 13.63
C ARG A 158 -9.90 -14.49 13.05
N ILE A 159 -8.79 -14.28 12.37
CA ILE A 159 -8.13 -15.26 11.50
C ILE A 159 -6.68 -15.37 11.96
N ILE A 160 -6.23 -16.54 12.42
CA ILE A 160 -4.91 -16.73 13.02
C ILE A 160 -4.20 -17.90 12.36
N ASN A 161 -2.98 -17.74 11.87
CA ASN A 161 -2.25 -18.78 11.10
C ASN A 161 -3.10 -19.35 9.93
N SER A 162 -4.05 -18.55 9.46
CA SER A 162 -5.19 -18.99 8.69
C SER A 162 -5.35 -18.15 7.44
N THR A 163 -5.91 -18.73 6.38
CA THR A 163 -6.03 -18.05 5.11
C THR A 163 -7.49 -17.78 4.79
N VAL A 164 -7.89 -16.50 4.73
CA VAL A 164 -9.19 -16.10 4.16
C VAL A 164 -8.96 -15.64 2.74
N ASN A 165 -9.56 -16.36 1.81
CA ASN A 165 -9.57 -15.94 0.42
C ASN A 165 -10.91 -15.27 0.09
N LEU A 166 -10.84 -14.01 -0.34
CA LEU A 166 -11.95 -13.14 -0.67
C LEU A 166 -11.90 -12.64 -2.12
N THR A 167 -11.10 -13.27 -2.99
CA THR A 167 -10.95 -12.88 -4.41
C THR A 167 -12.23 -12.98 -5.25
N GLY A 168 -13.21 -13.75 -4.79
CA GLY A 168 -14.54 -13.85 -5.42
C GLY A 168 -15.52 -12.75 -4.98
N LYS A 169 -15.16 -11.87 -4.02
CA LYS A 169 -16.08 -10.87 -3.48
C LYS A 169 -16.26 -9.68 -4.43
N VAL A 170 -17.24 -9.80 -5.33
CA VAL A 170 -17.54 -8.79 -6.37
C VAL A 170 -17.78 -7.40 -5.77
N ALA A 171 -18.53 -7.33 -4.66
CA ALA A 171 -18.73 -6.11 -3.89
C ALA A 171 -18.97 -6.44 -2.43
N GLY A 172 -18.65 -5.49 -1.55
CA GLY A 172 -18.98 -5.52 -0.13
C GLY A 172 -17.83 -5.05 0.74
N ALA A 173 -18.15 -4.83 2.01
CA ALA A 173 -17.17 -4.40 2.99
C ALA A 173 -16.69 -5.59 3.82
N LEU A 174 -15.38 -5.67 4.02
CA LEU A 174 -14.75 -6.22 5.20
C LEU A 174 -14.70 -5.13 6.27
N VAL A 175 -15.46 -5.26 7.35
CA VAL A 175 -15.48 -4.26 8.42
C VAL A 175 -15.01 -4.89 9.74
N ASP A 176 -14.12 -4.21 10.47
CA ASP A 176 -13.68 -4.60 11.82
C ASP A 176 -13.05 -6.02 11.93
N ASN A 177 -12.44 -6.53 10.86
CA ASN A 177 -11.82 -7.87 10.85
C ASN A 177 -10.35 -7.82 11.34
N VAL A 178 -9.86 -8.92 11.90
CA VAL A 178 -8.47 -9.07 12.38
C VAL A 178 -7.83 -10.31 11.75
N PHE A 179 -6.73 -10.09 11.03
CA PHE A 179 -5.95 -11.15 10.37
C PHE A 179 -4.56 -11.17 11.00
N GLN A 180 -4.16 -12.29 11.60
CA GLN A 180 -2.92 -12.44 12.37
C GLN A 180 -2.11 -13.64 11.86
N SER A 181 -0.87 -13.43 11.39
CA SER A 181 -0.08 -14.47 10.69
C SER A 181 -0.88 -15.14 9.55
N ALA A 182 -1.78 -14.38 8.96
CA ALA A 182 -2.92 -14.87 8.19
C ALA A 182 -2.85 -14.37 6.74
N GLY A 183 -3.08 -15.27 5.79
CA GLY A 183 -3.22 -14.90 4.40
C GLY A 183 -4.58 -14.25 4.17
N LEU A 184 -4.62 -12.93 3.99
CA LEU A 184 -5.81 -12.25 3.49
C LEU A 184 -5.63 -11.95 2.00
N VAL A 185 -6.33 -12.70 1.15
CA VAL A 185 -6.32 -12.46 -0.29
C VAL A 185 -7.60 -11.71 -0.67
N LEU A 186 -7.44 -10.49 -1.18
CA LEU A 186 -8.56 -9.64 -1.61
C LEU A 186 -8.50 -9.44 -3.12
N GLY A 187 -9.65 -9.52 -3.77
CA GLY A 187 -9.83 -9.20 -5.18
C GLY A 187 -11.29 -8.86 -5.44
N ALA A 188 -11.56 -7.72 -6.07
CA ALA A 188 -12.91 -7.36 -6.48
C ALA A 188 -13.02 -7.49 -8.00
N GLY A 189 -13.99 -8.26 -8.46
CA GLY A 189 -14.27 -8.53 -9.88
C GLY A 189 -14.87 -7.34 -10.64
N GLY A 190 -14.50 -6.10 -10.30
CA GLY A 190 -15.02 -4.87 -10.92
C GLY A 190 -15.94 -4.03 -10.02
N GLY A 191 -16.37 -4.53 -8.86
CA GLY A 191 -17.09 -3.76 -7.85
C GLY A 191 -16.20 -3.24 -6.72
N THR A 192 -16.80 -2.76 -5.64
CA THR A 192 -16.08 -2.13 -4.52
C THR A 192 -15.79 -3.13 -3.40
N ALA A 193 -14.50 -3.37 -3.11
CA ALA A 193 -14.06 -4.08 -1.92
C ALA A 193 -13.49 -3.08 -0.91
N ASN A 194 -14.13 -2.96 0.25
CA ASN A 194 -13.70 -2.05 1.32
C ASN A 194 -13.14 -2.86 2.49
N LEU A 195 -11.89 -2.65 2.88
CA LEU A 195 -11.36 -3.06 4.18
C LEU A 195 -11.43 -1.84 5.12
N THR A 196 -12.37 -1.85 6.07
CA THR A 196 -12.67 -0.70 6.95
C THR A 196 -12.43 -1.07 8.40
N ARG A 197 -11.77 -0.18 9.17
CA ARG A 197 -11.48 -0.31 10.62
C ARG A 197 -10.87 -1.67 11.03
N SER A 198 -10.21 -2.34 10.10
CA SER A 198 -9.71 -3.71 10.24
C SER A 198 -8.20 -3.73 10.53
N GLN A 199 -7.70 -4.83 11.07
CA GLN A 199 -6.29 -5.00 11.40
C GLN A 199 -5.67 -6.18 10.64
N VAL A 200 -4.44 -6.01 10.15
CA VAL A 200 -3.64 -7.15 9.65
C VAL A 200 -2.23 -7.13 10.21
N ILE A 201 -1.80 -8.24 10.82
CA ILE A 201 -0.62 -8.30 11.67
C ILE A 201 0.16 -9.58 11.40
N GLY A 202 1.47 -9.49 11.18
CA GLY A 202 2.38 -10.58 11.53
C GLY A 202 2.88 -11.48 10.40
N ALA A 203 4.00 -12.15 10.70
CA ALA A 203 4.94 -12.67 9.72
C ALA A 203 4.55 -14.00 9.05
N SER A 204 5.04 -14.16 7.82
CA SER A 204 5.21 -15.36 6.98
C SER A 204 4.35 -16.61 7.28
N PRO A 205 3.40 -16.98 6.40
CA PRO A 205 2.96 -16.31 5.17
C PRO A 205 1.77 -15.39 5.44
N GLY A 206 1.84 -14.57 6.51
CA GLY A 206 0.90 -13.48 6.82
C GLY A 206 0.91 -12.36 5.78
N THR A 207 0.64 -12.73 4.52
CA THR A 207 0.72 -11.89 3.34
C THR A 207 -0.67 -11.41 3.03
N VAL A 208 -0.91 -10.11 3.17
CA VAL A 208 -2.09 -9.47 2.60
C VAL A 208 -1.84 -9.26 1.11
N LEU A 209 -2.04 -10.32 0.33
CA LEU A 209 -1.95 -10.25 -1.11
C LEU A 209 -3.26 -9.70 -1.66
N VAL A 210 -3.38 -8.38 -1.75
CA VAL A 210 -4.53 -7.76 -2.43
C VAL A 210 -4.26 -7.69 -3.93
N ASN A 211 -4.38 -8.83 -4.58
CA ASN A 211 -4.27 -8.97 -6.03
C ASN A 211 -5.57 -8.54 -6.71
N HIS A 212 -5.81 -7.24 -6.73
CA HIS A 212 -6.99 -6.66 -7.37
C HIS A 212 -6.73 -6.50 -8.89
N THR A 213 -7.42 -7.29 -9.71
CA THR A 213 -7.28 -7.29 -11.18
C THR A 213 -8.47 -6.66 -11.93
N GLY A 214 -9.54 -6.28 -11.22
CA GLY A 214 -10.73 -5.64 -11.79
C GLY A 214 -10.63 -4.12 -11.96
N THR A 215 -11.71 -3.52 -12.47
CA THR A 215 -11.89 -2.07 -12.71
C THR A 215 -12.51 -1.29 -11.53
N GLY A 216 -12.77 -1.98 -10.41
CA GLY A 216 -13.55 -1.47 -9.29
C GLY A 216 -12.86 -0.44 -8.40
N THR A 217 -13.18 -0.45 -7.11
CA THR A 217 -12.46 0.35 -6.12
C THR A 217 -12.11 -0.51 -4.92
N LEU A 218 -10.83 -0.48 -4.55
CA LEU A 218 -10.30 -1.08 -3.35
C LEU A 218 -10.09 0.04 -2.34
N SER A 219 -10.83 0.04 -1.23
CA SER A 219 -10.66 1.05 -0.17
C SER A 219 -10.16 0.41 1.12
N PHE A 220 -9.02 0.85 1.60
CA PHE A 220 -8.59 0.69 2.99
C PHE A 220 -8.98 1.96 3.74
N THR A 221 -9.68 1.85 4.86
CA THR A 221 -10.15 3.03 5.61
C THR A 221 -10.05 2.74 7.10
N ASP A 222 -9.29 3.56 7.84
CA ASP A 222 -8.98 3.35 9.26
C ASP A 222 -8.30 1.98 9.53
N VAL A 223 -7.52 1.45 8.58
CA VAL A 223 -6.88 0.12 8.69
C VAL A 223 -5.54 0.22 9.41
N VAL A 224 -5.27 -0.67 10.35
CA VAL A 224 -3.94 -0.81 10.98
C VAL A 224 -3.27 -2.07 10.47
N GLN A 225 -2.12 -1.93 9.83
CA GLN A 225 -1.44 -3.04 9.19
C GLN A 225 0.04 -3.07 9.57
N ARG A 226 0.55 -4.26 9.90
CA ARG A 226 1.90 -4.51 10.45
C ARG A 226 2.47 -5.80 9.87
N ASP A 227 3.73 -5.80 9.44
CA ASP A 227 4.53 -7.01 9.19
C ASP A 227 3.97 -7.97 8.11
N GLY A 228 3.34 -7.49 7.01
CA GLY A 228 2.63 -8.40 6.08
C GLY A 228 1.92 -7.90 4.79
N PHE A 229 1.91 -6.62 4.43
CA PHE A 229 1.41 -6.11 3.14
C PHE A 229 2.21 -6.51 1.89
N VAL A 230 1.50 -7.01 0.87
CA VAL A 230 1.85 -6.68 -0.52
C VAL A 230 0.55 -6.35 -1.24
N VAL A 231 0.17 -5.07 -1.29
CA VAL A 231 -0.91 -4.64 -2.20
C VAL A 231 -0.32 -4.57 -3.60
N ALA A 232 -0.25 -5.72 -4.25
CA ALA A 232 0.08 -5.87 -5.66
C ALA A 232 -1.18 -5.62 -6.50
N HIS A 233 -1.47 -4.35 -6.78
CA HIS A 233 -2.60 -3.96 -7.61
C HIS A 233 -2.15 -3.84 -9.07
N SER A 234 -2.71 -4.66 -9.97
CA SER A 234 -2.24 -4.76 -11.37
C SER A 234 -3.25 -4.29 -12.43
N ALA A 235 -4.19 -3.42 -12.10
CA ALA A 235 -5.34 -3.10 -12.96
C ALA A 235 -5.82 -1.64 -12.88
N THR A 236 -6.84 -1.31 -13.66
CA THR A 236 -7.36 0.06 -13.85
C THR A 236 -8.20 0.62 -12.69
N ALA A 237 -8.28 -0.09 -11.56
CA ALA A 237 -9.11 0.29 -10.42
C ALA A 237 -8.48 1.39 -9.56
N ALA A 238 -9.34 2.06 -8.78
CA ALA A 238 -8.86 2.99 -7.77
C ALA A 238 -8.45 2.23 -6.50
N LEU A 239 -7.28 2.56 -5.96
CA LEU A 239 -6.84 2.15 -4.63
C LEU A 239 -6.95 3.37 -3.71
N THR A 240 -7.88 3.35 -2.76
CA THR A 240 -7.93 4.35 -1.69
C THR A 240 -7.36 3.75 -0.42
N VAL A 241 -6.49 4.48 0.27
CA VAL A 241 -6.00 4.20 1.62
C VAL A 241 -6.22 5.47 2.42
N ALA A 242 -7.19 5.45 3.33
CA ALA A 242 -7.60 6.62 4.11
C ALA A 242 -7.43 6.36 5.61
N ASN A 243 -6.97 7.36 6.37
CA ASN A 243 -6.84 7.32 7.84
C ASN A 243 -6.08 6.09 8.39
N SER A 244 -5.27 5.43 7.57
CA SER A 244 -4.73 4.10 7.88
C SER A 244 -3.32 4.20 8.46
N THR A 245 -2.81 3.11 9.03
CA THR A 245 -1.45 3.00 9.58
C THR A 245 -0.79 1.76 8.99
N LEU A 246 0.23 1.95 8.15
CA LEU A 246 0.98 0.89 7.47
C LEU A 246 2.39 0.83 8.05
N HIS A 247 2.71 -0.23 8.79
CA HIS A 247 4.02 -0.44 9.42
C HIS A 247 4.73 -1.65 8.80
N ASN A 248 5.99 -1.41 8.41
CA ASN A 248 7.12 -2.30 8.15
C ASN A 248 6.96 -3.74 7.61
N HIS A 249 7.99 -4.18 6.88
CA HIS A 249 8.27 -5.57 6.52
C HIS A 249 9.67 -6.00 6.97
N GLY A 250 9.82 -7.28 7.33
CA GLY A 250 11.14 -7.86 7.60
C GLY A 250 11.90 -8.34 6.36
N ALA A 251 11.25 -8.49 5.19
CA ALA A 251 11.87 -9.16 4.02
C ALA A 251 11.31 -8.82 2.62
N ALA A 252 10.16 -8.14 2.49
CA ALA A 252 9.59 -7.83 1.18
C ALA A 252 10.23 -6.56 0.59
N ALA A 253 10.36 -6.48 -0.74
CA ALA A 253 10.98 -5.35 -1.42
C ALA A 253 10.02 -4.21 -1.79
N ILE A 254 8.70 -4.45 -1.76
CA ILE A 254 7.63 -3.50 -2.14
C ILE A 254 6.38 -3.82 -1.32
N ASP A 255 5.82 -2.85 -0.59
CA ASP A 255 4.63 -3.03 0.26
C ASP A 255 3.34 -2.58 -0.45
N LEU A 256 3.45 -1.52 -1.26
CA LEU A 256 2.39 -0.98 -2.11
C LEU A 256 2.88 -0.94 -3.55
N ASN A 257 2.42 -1.87 -4.39
CA ASN A 257 2.79 -1.95 -5.81
C ASN A 257 1.57 -1.68 -6.69
N HIS A 258 1.53 -0.52 -7.35
CA HIS A 258 0.48 -0.21 -8.34
C HIS A 258 1.05 -0.36 -9.75
N ALA A 259 0.82 -1.52 -10.38
CA ALA A 259 1.26 -1.86 -11.73
C ALA A 259 0.13 -1.75 -12.78
N GLY A 260 0.48 -1.47 -14.04
CA GLY A 260 -0.38 -1.65 -15.22
C GLY A 260 -1.66 -0.80 -15.39
N GLY A 261 -2.14 -0.08 -14.37
CA GLY A 261 -3.44 0.62 -14.39
C GLY A 261 -3.49 2.03 -15.01
N VAL A 262 -4.71 2.51 -15.29
CA VAL A 262 -5.09 3.95 -15.39
C VAL A 262 -5.70 4.50 -14.10
N GLY A 263 -5.87 3.65 -13.08
CA GLY A 263 -6.61 4.01 -11.86
C GLY A 263 -5.83 4.96 -10.95
N THR A 264 -6.53 5.57 -9.99
CA THR A 264 -5.91 6.49 -9.02
C THR A 264 -5.58 5.75 -7.72
N SER A 265 -4.33 5.80 -7.27
CA SER A 265 -3.98 5.54 -5.87
C SER A 265 -4.14 6.81 -5.06
N ILE A 266 -5.03 6.82 -4.08
CA ILE A 266 -5.20 7.91 -3.12
C ILE A 266 -4.76 7.39 -1.75
N LEU A 267 -3.71 7.98 -1.19
CA LEU A 267 -3.33 7.80 0.21
C LEU A 267 -3.68 9.10 0.92
N ASP A 268 -4.54 9.08 1.93
CA ASP A 268 -5.01 10.29 2.61
C ASP A 268 -5.03 10.08 4.13
N SER A 269 -4.58 11.09 4.89
CA SER A 269 -4.47 11.03 6.36
C SER A 269 -3.78 9.76 6.91
N THR A 270 -2.83 9.18 6.16
CA THR A 270 -2.29 7.85 6.42
C THR A 270 -0.88 7.94 7.02
N VAL A 271 -0.57 7.08 7.99
CA VAL A 271 0.79 6.94 8.56
C VAL A 271 1.48 5.75 7.91
N ILE A 272 2.68 5.95 7.38
CA ILE A 272 3.51 4.91 6.77
C ILE A 272 4.89 4.99 7.41
N ALA A 273 5.28 3.93 8.13
CA ALA A 273 6.48 3.95 8.94
C ALA A 273 7.36 2.72 8.73
N ALA A 274 8.66 2.98 8.56
CA ALA A 274 9.70 1.97 8.63
C ALA A 274 9.78 1.33 10.01
N GLY A 275 10.20 0.07 10.04
CA GLY A 275 10.55 -0.65 11.26
C GLY A 275 11.98 -1.17 11.17
N ALA A 276 12.35 -2.01 12.12
CA ALA A 276 13.69 -2.56 12.19
C ALA A 276 13.92 -3.61 11.09
N GLY A 277 14.48 -3.20 9.94
CA GLY A 277 15.01 -4.12 8.93
C GLY A 277 15.04 -3.61 7.49
N ALA A 278 14.04 -2.82 7.08
CA ALA A 278 13.92 -2.32 5.71
C ALA A 278 13.16 -0.99 5.63
N ALA A 279 13.40 -0.24 4.55
CA ALA A 279 12.65 0.96 4.20
C ALA A 279 11.35 0.57 3.47
N PRO A 280 10.15 0.93 3.96
CA PRO A 280 8.90 0.58 3.32
C PRO A 280 8.83 1.23 1.94
N THR A 281 8.48 0.45 0.93
CA THR A 281 8.57 0.83 -0.48
C THR A 281 7.19 0.85 -1.13
N ILE A 282 6.74 2.06 -1.47
CA ILE A 282 5.59 2.36 -2.30
C ILE A 282 6.10 2.58 -3.72
N GLU A 283 5.68 1.73 -4.66
CA GLU A 283 6.10 1.81 -6.04
C GLU A 283 4.89 1.77 -6.99
N ALA A 284 4.65 2.87 -7.72
CA ALA A 284 3.80 2.84 -8.90
C ALA A 284 4.60 2.33 -10.10
N LEU A 285 4.33 1.09 -10.50
CA LEU A 285 4.71 0.50 -11.78
C LEU A 285 3.68 0.79 -12.91
N ALA A 286 2.68 1.65 -12.68
CA ALA A 286 1.53 1.83 -13.58
C ALA A 286 1.85 2.68 -14.82
N SER A 287 1.43 2.24 -16.00
CA SER A 287 1.63 2.96 -17.27
C SER A 287 0.78 4.23 -17.41
N ALA A 288 -0.28 4.42 -16.60
CA ALA A 288 -1.13 5.62 -16.68
C ALA A 288 -1.80 6.08 -15.38
N GLY A 289 -1.81 5.26 -14.33
CA GLY A 289 -2.46 5.58 -13.06
C GLY A 289 -1.78 6.69 -12.27
N ALA A 290 -2.58 7.59 -11.69
CA ALA A 290 -2.07 8.67 -10.84
C ALA A 290 -1.91 8.22 -9.38
N ILE A 291 -0.87 8.69 -8.69
CA ILE A 291 -0.80 8.64 -7.22
C ILE A 291 -1.11 10.04 -6.69
N SER A 292 -1.95 10.11 -5.66
CA SER A 292 -2.11 11.26 -4.78
C SER A 292 -1.86 10.83 -3.34
N VAL A 293 -0.88 11.44 -2.67
CA VAL A 293 -0.66 11.30 -1.22
C VAL A 293 -1.05 12.62 -0.57
N GLY A 294 -2.08 12.61 0.28
CA GLY A 294 -2.60 13.77 1.00
C GLY A 294 -2.44 13.59 2.51
N ARG A 295 -2.13 14.67 3.24
CA ARG A 295 -2.26 14.77 4.71
C ARG A 295 -1.59 13.64 5.51
N SER A 296 -0.57 12.99 4.94
CA SER A 296 -0.02 11.73 5.43
C SER A 296 1.34 11.92 6.09
N THR A 297 1.71 11.02 7.01
CA THR A 297 3.04 10.96 7.62
C THR A 297 3.81 9.79 7.03
N LEU A 298 4.94 10.07 6.39
CA LEU A 298 5.82 9.10 5.74
C LEU A 298 7.16 9.09 6.47
N ASN A 299 7.60 7.94 6.98
CA ASN A 299 8.85 7.79 7.71
C ASN A 299 9.65 6.60 7.17
N GLY A 300 10.88 6.86 6.71
CA GLY A 300 11.75 5.91 6.03
C GLY A 300 11.19 5.43 4.68
N THR A 301 10.13 6.06 4.16
CA THR A 301 9.36 5.52 3.03
C THR A 301 10.01 5.84 1.69
N ARG A 302 10.22 4.82 0.87
CA ARG A 302 10.54 4.99 -0.56
C ARG A 302 9.24 5.16 -1.35
N LEU A 303 9.10 6.25 -2.08
CA LEU A 303 8.08 6.42 -3.12
C LEU A 303 8.78 6.30 -4.47
N SER A 304 8.35 5.41 -5.36
CA SER A 304 8.84 5.38 -6.74
C SER A 304 7.72 5.36 -7.77
N LYS A 305 7.99 5.96 -8.92
CA LYS A 305 7.17 5.93 -10.13
C LYS A 305 8.03 5.34 -11.24
N ALA A 306 7.60 4.24 -11.84
CA ALA A 306 8.38 3.50 -12.83
C ALA A 306 8.57 4.24 -14.15
N ALA A 307 9.48 3.73 -14.96
CA ALA A 307 9.67 4.21 -16.31
C ALA A 307 8.46 3.90 -17.20
N GLY A 308 8.07 4.85 -18.06
CA GLY A 308 6.91 4.70 -18.95
C GLY A 308 5.57 5.14 -18.36
N SER A 309 5.54 5.60 -17.10
CA SER A 309 4.31 5.91 -16.38
C SER A 309 3.73 7.29 -16.76
N THR A 310 2.53 7.32 -17.33
CA THR A 310 1.89 8.56 -17.81
C THR A 310 1.00 9.27 -16.77
N GLY A 311 0.69 8.64 -15.63
CA GLY A 311 -0.11 9.26 -14.55
C GLY A 311 0.67 10.24 -13.68
N SER A 312 0.00 11.19 -13.02
CA SER A 312 0.63 12.16 -12.13
C SER A 312 1.07 11.54 -10.78
N LEU A 313 2.11 12.11 -10.16
CA LEU A 313 2.37 11.92 -8.74
C LEU A 313 2.14 13.25 -8.00
N SER A 314 1.13 13.28 -7.13
CA SER A 314 0.82 14.42 -6.26
C SER A 314 1.12 14.06 -4.81
N VAL A 315 1.73 14.99 -4.06
CA VAL A 315 1.95 14.87 -2.61
C VAL A 315 1.57 16.19 -1.93
N SER A 316 0.52 16.21 -1.11
CA SER A 316 -0.02 17.42 -0.50
C SER A 316 -0.15 17.31 1.02
N ALA A 317 0.21 18.37 1.75
CA ALA A 317 0.11 18.48 3.21
C ALA A 317 0.74 17.30 3.99
N CYS A 318 1.79 16.67 3.45
CA CYS A 318 2.43 15.51 4.05
C CYS A 318 3.64 15.90 4.91
N ASP A 319 3.90 15.10 5.94
CA ASP A 319 5.15 15.10 6.71
C ASP A 319 5.99 13.90 6.26
N MET A 320 7.24 14.13 5.87
CA MET A 320 8.13 13.15 5.26
C MET A 320 9.48 13.17 5.99
N THR A 321 9.93 12.04 6.51
CA THR A 321 11.24 11.92 7.17
C THR A 321 11.96 10.68 6.64
N ASP A 322 13.26 10.81 6.32
CA ASP A 322 14.10 9.74 5.76
C ASP A 322 13.53 9.08 4.49
N CYS A 323 12.71 9.82 3.72
CA CYS A 323 12.00 9.30 2.56
C CYS A 323 12.86 9.34 1.28
N THR A 324 12.71 8.34 0.42
CA THR A 324 13.34 8.33 -0.92
C THR A 324 12.29 8.41 -2.02
N LEU A 325 12.17 9.54 -2.69
CA LEU A 325 11.30 9.69 -3.86
C LEU A 325 12.09 9.45 -5.15
N THR A 326 11.58 8.64 -6.08
CA THR A 326 12.18 8.43 -7.42
C THR A 326 11.13 8.44 -8.52
N VAL A 327 11.14 9.47 -9.37
CA VAL A 327 10.35 9.52 -10.60
C VAL A 327 11.21 8.96 -11.73
N GLY A 328 10.80 7.85 -12.33
CA GLY A 328 11.53 7.14 -13.39
C GLY A 328 11.58 7.89 -14.74
N PRO A 329 12.47 7.45 -15.66
CA PRO A 329 12.59 8.04 -16.99
C PRO A 329 11.36 7.73 -17.88
N SER A 330 11.24 8.41 -19.03
CA SER A 330 10.21 8.11 -20.06
C SER A 330 8.75 8.11 -19.59
N ASN A 331 8.42 8.89 -18.57
CA ASN A 331 7.01 9.18 -18.25
C ASN A 331 6.32 9.96 -19.38
N GLY A 332 5.00 9.76 -19.52
CA GLY A 332 4.17 10.59 -20.40
C GLY A 332 4.03 12.02 -19.87
N ALA A 333 3.12 12.82 -20.44
CA ALA A 333 2.92 14.21 -20.04
C ALA A 333 2.23 14.35 -18.66
N SER A 334 2.93 13.94 -17.59
CA SER A 334 2.46 13.94 -16.21
C SER A 334 3.05 15.12 -15.42
N THR A 335 2.21 16.01 -14.91
CA THR A 335 2.64 16.96 -13.87
C THR A 335 2.78 16.21 -12.55
N ASN A 336 3.91 16.40 -11.87
CA ASN A 336 4.07 16.01 -10.48
C ASN A 336 3.96 17.27 -9.62
N THR A 337 3.15 17.22 -8.56
CA THR A 337 2.80 18.40 -7.75
C THR A 337 3.06 18.13 -6.27
N TRP A 338 3.76 19.04 -5.61
CA TRP A 338 3.96 19.01 -4.16
C TRP A 338 3.37 20.28 -3.54
N VAL A 339 2.58 20.15 -2.47
CA VAL A 339 1.90 21.29 -1.79
C VAL A 339 2.05 21.11 -0.28
N ASP A 340 2.41 22.15 0.48
CA ASP A 340 2.50 22.09 1.96
C ASP A 340 3.30 20.89 2.53
N VAL A 341 4.31 20.40 1.78
CA VAL A 341 5.10 19.23 2.18
C VAL A 341 6.19 19.63 3.17
N GLN A 342 6.21 18.99 4.33
CA GLN A 342 7.32 19.03 5.27
C GLN A 342 8.21 17.82 4.96
N ALA A 343 9.48 18.03 4.60
CA ALA A 343 10.42 16.94 4.32
C ALA A 343 11.72 17.12 5.08
N SER A 344 12.16 16.08 5.79
CA SER A 344 13.43 16.03 6.51
C SER A 344 14.28 14.84 6.04
N GLN A 345 15.59 15.03 5.90
CA GLN A 345 16.59 14.00 5.60
C GLN A 345 16.27 13.10 4.39
N SER A 346 15.48 13.62 3.44
CA SER A 346 14.90 12.84 2.34
C SER A 346 15.73 12.96 1.05
N THR A 347 15.52 12.08 0.07
CA THR A 347 16.20 12.12 -1.25
C THR A 347 15.19 12.00 -2.38
N PHE A 348 15.04 13.05 -3.19
CA PHE A 348 14.07 13.12 -4.30
C PHE A 348 14.80 13.13 -5.66
N THR A 349 14.72 12.02 -6.39
CA THR A 349 15.29 11.86 -7.73
C THR A 349 14.21 12.00 -8.80
N LEU A 350 14.37 12.96 -9.70
CA LEU A 350 13.44 13.31 -10.77
C LEU A 350 14.07 12.98 -12.13
N ASN A 351 13.95 11.73 -12.58
CA ASN A 351 14.47 11.31 -13.90
C ASN A 351 13.60 11.79 -15.07
N GLY A 352 12.36 12.20 -14.76
CA GLY A 352 11.51 13.04 -15.59
C GLY A 352 10.77 12.32 -16.73
N PRO A 353 9.69 12.95 -17.22
CA PRO A 353 9.02 12.53 -18.44
C PRO A 353 9.86 12.78 -19.69
N VAL A 354 9.43 12.17 -20.79
CA VAL A 354 10.01 12.36 -22.15
C VAL A 354 9.11 13.21 -23.05
N ALA A 355 7.88 13.53 -22.61
CA ALA A 355 6.90 14.31 -23.38
C ALA A 355 6.43 15.58 -22.65
N ALA A 356 6.33 16.68 -23.39
CA ALA A 356 5.73 17.95 -22.97
C ALA A 356 4.17 17.85 -22.91
N PRO A 357 3.46 18.69 -22.14
CA PRO A 357 3.93 19.83 -21.35
C PRO A 357 4.01 19.55 -19.83
N ALA A 358 4.63 18.44 -19.44
CA ALA A 358 4.79 18.07 -18.04
C ALA A 358 5.71 19.01 -17.22
N ARG A 359 5.49 19.06 -15.91
CA ARG A 359 6.29 19.83 -14.93
C ARG A 359 6.51 19.05 -13.62
N ASN A 360 7.55 19.42 -12.87
CA ASN A 360 7.72 19.05 -11.47
C ASN A 360 7.53 20.33 -10.63
N ASP A 361 6.34 20.53 -10.09
CA ASP A 361 5.91 21.76 -9.43
C ASP A 361 5.85 21.55 -7.90
N PHE A 362 6.91 21.94 -7.20
CA PHE A 362 6.85 22.16 -5.75
C PHE A 362 6.22 23.53 -5.52
N THR A 363 5.11 23.56 -4.78
CA THR A 363 4.29 24.74 -4.59
C THR A 363 4.17 25.10 -3.11
N THR A 364 3.30 26.06 -2.81
CA THR A 364 3.30 26.85 -1.57
C THR A 364 3.37 26.01 -0.29
N GLY A 365 4.03 26.58 0.73
CA GLY A 365 4.01 26.09 2.11
C GLY A 365 5.01 24.99 2.46
N ALA A 366 5.78 24.48 1.49
CA ALA A 366 6.79 23.44 1.75
C ALA A 366 7.85 23.87 2.78
N ARG A 367 8.26 22.95 3.65
CA ARG A 367 9.37 23.11 4.61
C ARG A 367 10.34 21.96 4.46
N ILE A 368 11.52 22.23 3.95
CA ILE A 368 12.44 21.20 3.50
C ILE A 368 13.76 21.33 4.25
N ALA A 369 14.20 20.29 4.94
CA ALA A 369 15.44 20.26 5.72
C ALA A 369 16.29 19.03 5.40
N GLY A 370 17.61 19.20 5.32
CA GLY A 370 18.57 18.12 5.03
C GLY A 370 18.25 17.23 3.82
N THR A 371 17.44 17.71 2.86
CA THR A 371 16.87 16.91 1.78
C THR A 371 17.62 17.17 0.47
N THR A 372 17.87 16.10 -0.29
CA THR A 372 18.56 16.18 -1.59
C THR A 372 17.56 16.05 -2.75
N PHE A 373 17.66 16.91 -3.75
CA PHE A 373 16.89 16.86 -4.99
C PHE A 373 17.85 16.64 -6.16
N THR A 374 17.58 15.66 -7.01
CA THR A 374 18.38 15.39 -8.22
C THR A 374 17.49 15.28 -9.43
N VAL A 375 17.52 16.24 -10.35
CA VAL A 375 16.89 16.11 -11.68
C VAL A 375 17.91 15.49 -12.65
N ALA A 376 17.59 14.37 -13.27
CA ALA A 376 18.52 13.67 -14.14
C ALA A 376 18.77 14.39 -15.47
N ALA A 377 19.89 14.08 -16.12
CA ALA A 377 20.24 14.63 -17.43
C ALA A 377 19.20 14.32 -18.53
N THR A 378 18.48 13.20 -18.38
CA THR A 378 17.47 12.69 -19.32
C THR A 378 16.06 13.27 -19.13
N ALA A 379 15.81 14.04 -18.07
CA ALA A 379 14.49 14.62 -17.82
C ALA A 379 14.14 15.68 -18.88
N THR A 380 12.91 15.74 -19.40
CA THR A 380 12.51 16.85 -20.31
C THR A 380 11.84 18.03 -19.60
N ALA A 381 11.66 17.93 -18.28
CA ALA A 381 11.11 18.99 -17.44
C ALA A 381 12.07 19.32 -16.30
N GLY A 382 12.27 20.60 -16.04
CA GLY A 382 13.04 21.09 -14.90
C GLY A 382 12.34 20.90 -13.56
N LEU A 383 12.98 21.44 -12.52
CA LEU A 383 12.41 21.64 -11.21
C LEU A 383 11.84 23.06 -11.08
N ASN A 384 10.56 23.18 -10.75
CA ASN A 384 9.92 24.45 -10.38
C ASN A 384 9.57 24.40 -8.89
N VAL A 385 9.94 25.45 -8.14
CA VAL A 385 9.71 25.57 -6.70
C VAL A 385 9.09 26.92 -6.40
N GLN A 386 7.97 26.95 -5.69
CA GLN A 386 7.18 28.15 -5.44
C GLN A 386 6.80 28.27 -3.96
N GLY A 387 7.39 29.24 -3.27
CA GLY A 387 7.28 29.42 -1.82
C GLY A 387 8.06 28.37 -1.03
N GLY A 388 7.96 28.48 0.30
CA GLY A 388 8.55 27.55 1.25
C GLY A 388 9.89 27.99 1.88
N ASP A 389 10.31 27.23 2.88
CA ASP A 389 11.57 27.40 3.63
C ASP A 389 12.46 26.15 3.44
N TYR A 390 13.70 26.35 3.01
CA TYR A 390 14.63 25.30 2.58
C TYR A 390 15.93 25.42 3.39
N ASN A 391 16.12 24.54 4.36
CA ASN A 391 17.28 24.49 5.26
C ASN A 391 18.06 23.18 5.06
N ASN A 392 18.63 23.02 3.86
CA ASN A 392 19.30 21.80 3.41
C ASN A 392 20.79 21.77 3.78
N VAL A 393 21.10 21.88 5.08
CA VAL A 393 22.49 21.85 5.62
C VAL A 393 23.28 20.62 5.17
N THR A 394 22.61 19.47 5.06
CA THR A 394 23.19 18.18 4.63
C THR A 394 22.70 17.73 3.26
N GLY A 395 21.95 18.59 2.54
CA GLY A 395 21.32 18.27 1.27
C GLY A 395 21.66 19.29 0.19
N GLY A 396 20.83 19.34 -0.84
CA GLY A 396 21.05 20.24 -1.96
C GLY A 396 20.17 19.92 -3.15
N VAL A 397 20.05 20.87 -4.07
CA VAL A 397 19.35 20.70 -5.34
C VAL A 397 20.37 20.60 -6.45
N THR A 398 20.35 19.52 -7.21
CA THR A 398 21.16 19.33 -8.42
C THR A 398 20.25 19.08 -9.61
N GLN A 399 20.31 19.91 -10.63
CA GLN A 399 19.64 19.69 -11.90
C GLN A 399 20.68 19.46 -13.00
N ASN A 400 20.63 18.29 -13.63
CA ASN A 400 21.55 17.90 -14.70
C ASN A 400 20.93 17.92 -16.10
N ARG A 401 19.63 18.26 -16.21
CA ARG A 401 18.82 18.22 -17.44
C ARG A 401 19.49 18.91 -18.63
N THR A 402 19.68 18.20 -19.75
CA THR A 402 20.37 18.74 -20.92
C THR A 402 19.46 19.28 -22.04
N ALA A 403 18.15 19.01 -22.01
CA ALA A 403 17.17 19.47 -23.01
C ALA A 403 15.72 19.49 -22.46
N GLY A 404 14.74 19.82 -23.29
CA GLY A 404 13.30 19.76 -22.96
C GLY A 404 12.63 21.12 -22.77
N THR A 405 11.31 21.16 -22.56
CA THR A 405 10.49 22.39 -22.63
C THR A 405 9.92 22.86 -21.28
N GLY A 406 10.19 22.15 -20.18
CA GLY A 406 9.69 22.51 -18.85
C GLY A 406 10.69 23.38 -18.10
N SER A 407 10.32 24.64 -17.83
CA SER A 407 11.16 25.62 -17.12
C SER A 407 11.69 25.14 -15.78
N THR A 408 12.90 25.58 -15.44
CA THR A 408 13.44 25.51 -14.07
C THR A 408 13.28 26.85 -13.36
N GLY A 409 12.84 26.85 -12.11
CA GLY A 409 12.72 28.11 -11.36
C GLY A 409 12.53 27.93 -9.86
N LEU A 410 12.91 28.97 -9.13
CA LEU A 410 12.63 29.14 -7.70
C LEU A 410 11.89 30.47 -7.53
N TYR A 411 10.72 30.49 -6.91
CA TYR A 411 9.85 31.66 -6.83
C TYR A 411 9.35 31.90 -5.40
N GLY A 412 9.77 32.98 -4.73
CA GLY A 412 9.28 33.27 -3.37
C GLY A 412 9.84 32.36 -2.28
N CYS A 413 10.94 31.64 -2.55
CA CYS A 413 11.52 30.66 -1.63
C CYS A 413 12.54 31.32 -0.68
N VAL A 414 12.57 30.82 0.56
CA VAL A 414 13.61 31.14 1.54
C VAL A 414 14.59 29.96 1.59
N MET A 415 15.88 30.15 1.31
CA MET A 415 16.91 29.11 1.49
C MET A 415 17.93 29.55 2.54
N ARG A 416 18.32 28.63 3.42
CA ARG A 416 19.20 28.92 4.58
C ARG A 416 20.20 27.80 4.83
N GLY A 417 21.20 28.11 5.68
CA GLY A 417 22.04 27.11 6.33
C GLY A 417 22.84 26.25 5.35
N PHE A 418 23.66 26.85 4.49
CA PHE A 418 24.54 26.12 3.56
C PHE A 418 23.82 25.26 2.51
N SER A 419 22.52 25.50 2.30
CA SER A 419 21.75 24.93 1.19
C SER A 419 22.44 25.20 -0.15
N THR A 420 22.62 24.15 -0.94
CA THR A 420 23.17 24.24 -2.29
C THR A 420 22.08 24.10 -3.35
N PHE A 421 22.19 24.86 -4.44
CA PHE A 421 21.45 24.68 -5.69
C PHE A 421 22.44 24.70 -6.85
N THR A 422 22.41 23.70 -7.72
CA THR A 422 23.31 23.58 -8.87
C THR A 422 22.50 23.16 -10.09
N ASP A 423 22.44 23.99 -11.13
CA ASP A 423 21.80 23.66 -12.40
C ASP A 423 22.85 23.51 -13.51
N ASN A 424 23.38 22.30 -13.65
CA ASN A 424 24.35 21.90 -14.67
C ASN A 424 23.77 21.80 -16.09
N GLY A 425 22.48 22.08 -16.28
CA GLY A 425 21.84 21.91 -17.59
C GLY A 425 22.47 22.74 -18.70
N THR A 426 22.38 22.26 -19.94
CA THR A 426 23.02 22.89 -21.10
C THR A 426 22.11 23.81 -21.91
N THR A 427 20.82 23.51 -22.03
CA THR A 427 19.83 24.34 -22.76
C THR A 427 18.43 24.19 -22.15
N ASP A 428 17.61 25.24 -22.24
CA ASP A 428 16.20 25.24 -21.85
C ASP A 428 15.31 25.84 -22.96
N PRO A 429 15.04 25.09 -24.05
CA PRO A 429 14.31 25.61 -25.21
C PRO A 429 12.82 25.85 -24.92
N GLY A 430 12.49 27.12 -24.66
CA GLY A 430 11.13 27.66 -24.85
C GLY A 430 10.51 28.34 -23.64
N VAL A 431 10.97 28.05 -22.41
CA VAL A 431 10.43 28.65 -21.18
C VAL A 431 11.60 28.98 -20.26
N GLY A 432 11.88 30.28 -20.08
CA GLY A 432 13.14 30.72 -19.48
C GLY A 432 13.31 30.31 -18.01
N THR A 433 14.54 30.01 -17.61
CA THR A 433 14.87 29.80 -16.20
C THR A 433 14.66 31.08 -15.40
N SER A 434 13.94 31.02 -14.29
CA SER A 434 13.58 32.20 -13.50
C SER A 434 13.68 31.95 -12.00
N PHE A 435 14.64 32.63 -11.39
CA PHE A 435 14.81 32.75 -9.95
C PHE A 435 14.22 34.10 -9.53
N ASN A 436 13.18 34.12 -8.71
CA ASN A 436 12.42 35.35 -8.44
C ASN A 436 11.97 35.43 -6.97
N ARG A 437 12.08 36.60 -6.33
CA ARG A 437 11.65 36.84 -4.94
C ARG A 437 12.30 35.87 -3.94
N LEU A 438 13.60 35.60 -4.09
CA LEU A 438 14.32 34.67 -3.22
C LEU A 438 14.92 35.37 -2.00
N SER A 439 14.94 34.69 -0.86
CA SER A 439 15.74 35.10 0.30
C SER A 439 16.74 34.00 0.62
N LEU A 440 18.03 34.28 0.45
CA LEU A 440 19.10 33.29 0.51
C LEU A 440 20.07 33.69 1.62
N THR A 441 20.24 32.83 2.62
CA THR A 441 21.15 33.05 3.76
C THR A 441 22.18 31.93 3.79
N ASP A 442 23.46 32.29 3.81
CA ASP A 442 24.61 31.38 3.83
C ASP A 442 24.53 30.23 2.80
N SER A 443 23.89 30.46 1.65
CA SER A 443 23.55 29.42 0.66
C SER A 443 24.39 29.57 -0.61
N VAL A 444 24.49 28.50 -1.41
CA VAL A 444 25.25 28.52 -2.68
C VAL A 444 24.33 28.19 -3.86
N ILE A 445 24.25 29.09 -4.83
CA ILE A 445 23.56 28.84 -6.11
C ILE A 445 24.57 28.85 -7.25
N THR A 446 24.60 27.79 -8.05
CA THR A 446 25.41 27.67 -9.27
C THR A 446 24.49 27.39 -10.46
N VAL A 447 24.61 28.17 -11.54
CA VAL A 447 23.81 27.98 -12.76
C VAL A 447 24.71 27.86 -13.98
N GLY A 448 24.64 26.70 -14.63
CA GLY A 448 25.29 26.35 -15.88
C GLY A 448 24.67 27.04 -17.10
N ASN A 449 25.51 27.43 -18.06
CA ASN A 449 25.16 27.94 -19.39
C ASN A 449 23.88 28.79 -19.50
N VAL A 450 23.82 29.90 -18.78
CA VAL A 450 22.68 30.83 -18.76
C VAL A 450 22.21 31.23 -20.17
N SER A 451 23.12 31.48 -21.11
CA SER A 451 22.74 31.95 -22.46
C SER A 451 21.86 30.96 -23.23
N GLY A 452 21.96 29.67 -22.92
CA GLY A 452 21.13 28.62 -23.51
C GLY A 452 19.78 28.45 -22.82
N LYS A 453 19.48 29.22 -21.78
CA LYS A 453 18.37 28.99 -20.83
C LYS A 453 17.39 30.15 -20.67
N THR A 454 17.74 31.37 -21.08
CA THR A 454 16.86 32.55 -20.91
C THR A 454 16.57 33.26 -22.23
N LEU A 455 15.32 33.20 -22.69
CA LEU A 455 14.85 33.95 -23.88
C LEU A 455 14.82 35.47 -23.66
N THR A 456 14.67 35.91 -22.40
CA THR A 456 14.64 37.34 -22.00
C THR A 456 15.95 37.83 -21.35
N GLY A 457 16.94 36.96 -21.20
CA GLY A 457 18.21 37.25 -20.51
C GLY A 457 18.15 37.35 -18.97
N THR A 458 16.98 37.54 -18.34
CA THR A 458 16.91 37.71 -16.88
C THR A 458 16.85 36.38 -16.13
N VAL A 459 17.88 36.08 -15.34
CA VAL A 459 17.98 34.86 -14.52
C VAL A 459 17.41 35.09 -13.12
N LEU A 460 17.84 36.18 -12.45
CA LEU A 460 17.55 36.44 -11.04
C LEU A 460 16.83 37.78 -10.88
N GLN A 461 15.71 37.76 -10.15
CA GLN A 461 14.87 38.93 -9.91
C GLN A 461 14.47 39.05 -8.44
N GLN A 462 14.43 40.27 -7.91
CA GLN A 462 13.82 40.58 -6.60
C GLN A 462 14.39 39.75 -5.43
N ALA A 463 15.67 39.40 -5.47
CA ALA A 463 16.29 38.49 -4.51
C ALA A 463 17.10 39.22 -3.43
N GLU A 464 17.27 38.56 -2.28
CA GLU A 464 18.14 38.97 -1.18
C GLU A 464 19.17 37.88 -0.89
N LEU A 465 20.45 38.24 -0.89
CA LEU A 465 21.60 37.36 -0.66
C LEU A 465 22.34 37.81 0.60
N THR A 466 22.27 37.06 1.69
CA THR A 466 23.08 37.28 2.90
C THR A 466 24.06 36.12 3.05
N GLY A 467 25.37 36.38 3.19
CA GLY A 467 26.43 35.37 3.33
C GLY A 467 26.55 34.36 2.17
N SER A 468 25.79 34.58 1.09
CA SER A 468 25.51 33.57 0.06
C SER A 468 26.41 33.73 -1.17
N THR A 469 26.65 32.65 -1.90
CA THR A 469 27.44 32.66 -3.14
C THR A 469 26.55 32.38 -4.35
N LEU A 470 26.67 33.21 -5.40
CA LEU A 470 25.99 33.05 -6.67
C LEU A 470 27.02 32.90 -7.81
N ASN A 471 27.06 31.74 -8.46
CA ASN A 471 27.98 31.41 -9.54
C ASN A 471 27.19 31.18 -10.84
N LEU A 472 27.17 32.16 -11.75
CA LEU A 472 26.50 32.01 -13.05
C LEU A 472 27.53 31.72 -14.13
N THR A 473 27.30 30.80 -15.05
CA THR A 473 28.25 30.51 -16.15
C THR A 473 27.55 30.54 -17.50
N GLY A 474 28.30 30.87 -18.56
CA GLY A 474 27.80 31.04 -19.92
C GLY A 474 28.51 32.20 -20.64
N PRO A 475 28.35 32.34 -21.97
CA PRO A 475 28.88 33.47 -22.70
C PRO A 475 28.27 34.78 -22.18
N SER A 476 29.15 35.77 -22.04
CA SER A 476 28.93 36.94 -21.19
C SER A 476 27.87 37.89 -21.72
N GLY A 477 27.05 38.43 -20.81
CA GLY A 477 25.99 39.39 -21.12
C GLY A 477 24.58 38.81 -21.23
N SER A 478 24.40 37.50 -21.06
CA SER A 478 23.10 36.82 -21.12
C SER A 478 22.43 36.59 -19.75
N ALA A 479 23.09 36.99 -18.66
CA ALA A 479 22.67 36.77 -17.28
C ALA A 479 22.35 38.11 -16.61
N PHE A 480 21.13 38.59 -16.84
CA PHE A 480 20.62 39.81 -16.23
C PHE A 480 20.08 39.53 -14.82
N ILE A 481 20.50 40.38 -13.89
CA ILE A 481 20.10 40.39 -12.48
C ILE A 481 19.39 41.72 -12.24
N ASN A 482 18.14 41.68 -11.76
CA ASN A 482 17.31 42.86 -11.53
C ASN A 482 16.77 42.85 -10.08
N ARG A 483 16.74 44.02 -9.40
CA ARG A 483 16.26 44.16 -8.00
C ARG A 483 16.95 43.18 -7.04
N LEU A 484 18.26 43.30 -6.88
CA LEU A 484 19.04 42.41 -6.00
C LEU A 484 19.52 43.17 -4.76
N ARG A 485 19.35 42.57 -3.58
CA ARG A 485 20.04 42.97 -2.35
C ARG A 485 21.15 41.96 -2.02
N MET A 486 22.35 42.45 -1.71
CA MET A 486 23.50 41.62 -1.32
C MET A 486 24.12 42.09 -0.01
N ARG A 487 24.47 41.16 0.88
CA ARG A 487 25.08 41.40 2.19
C ARG A 487 26.11 40.32 2.52
N GLY A 488 27.41 40.64 2.50
CA GLY A 488 28.44 39.61 2.74
C GLY A 488 28.45 38.50 1.70
N ALA A 489 27.90 38.74 0.51
CA ALA A 489 27.65 37.74 -0.52
C ALA A 489 28.69 37.79 -1.64
N THR A 490 28.87 36.68 -2.35
CA THR A 490 29.84 36.54 -3.45
C THR A 490 29.12 36.32 -4.78
N LEU A 491 29.60 36.96 -5.85
CA LEU A 491 29.06 36.84 -7.20
C LEU A 491 30.16 36.50 -8.21
N THR A 492 30.06 35.34 -8.83
CA THR A 492 30.99 34.89 -9.87
C THR A 492 30.29 34.91 -11.23
N ASN A 493 30.96 35.49 -12.23
CA ASN A 493 30.61 35.35 -13.65
C ASN A 493 29.21 35.86 -14.11
N ALA A 494 28.56 36.74 -13.33
CA ALA A 494 27.30 37.39 -13.67
C ALA A 494 27.43 38.85 -14.18
N GLY A 495 26.41 39.33 -14.91
CA GLY A 495 26.21 40.75 -15.26
C GLY A 495 25.11 41.40 -14.42
N PHE A 496 24.89 42.70 -14.62
CA PHE A 496 23.84 43.47 -13.92
C PHE A 496 22.99 44.25 -14.92
N ASP A 497 21.67 44.26 -14.73
CA ASP A 497 20.71 44.93 -15.60
C ASP A 497 19.69 45.72 -14.79
N GLY A 498 19.65 47.03 -15.02
CA GLY A 498 18.75 47.94 -14.33
C GLY A 498 19.29 48.58 -13.05
N SER A 499 18.46 49.46 -12.49
CA SER A 499 18.79 50.51 -11.52
C SER A 499 18.77 50.10 -10.05
N ASP A 500 18.30 48.89 -9.73
CA ASP A 500 17.81 48.53 -8.40
C ASP A 500 18.75 47.52 -7.68
N LEU A 501 20.08 47.72 -7.75
CA LEU A 501 21.07 46.90 -7.05
C LEU A 501 21.47 47.56 -5.72
N ILE A 502 21.31 46.84 -4.60
CA ILE A 502 21.73 47.27 -3.26
C ILE A 502 22.79 46.30 -2.74
N ILE A 503 23.95 46.83 -2.33
CA ILE A 503 25.03 46.06 -1.70
C ILE A 503 25.31 46.69 -0.34
N ASP A 504 24.97 46.00 0.76
CA ASP A 504 25.32 46.45 2.12
C ASP A 504 26.52 45.62 2.65
N GLY A 505 27.66 46.27 2.90
CA GLY A 505 28.84 45.62 3.46
C GLY A 505 29.76 44.95 2.43
N ALA A 506 30.54 43.96 2.88
CA ALA A 506 31.54 43.30 2.03
C ALA A 506 30.88 42.50 0.90
N PHE A 507 31.46 42.58 -0.30
CA PHE A 507 31.00 41.91 -1.51
C PHE A 507 32.20 41.57 -2.40
N THR A 508 32.17 40.38 -3.01
CA THR A 508 33.22 39.93 -3.93
C THR A 508 32.61 39.65 -5.30
N LYS A 509 33.11 40.34 -6.34
CA LYS A 509 32.81 40.03 -7.75
C LYS A 509 34.05 39.54 -8.47
N THR A 510 34.01 38.30 -8.96
CA THR A 510 35.05 37.78 -9.86
C THR A 510 34.65 38.10 -11.29
N MET A 511 35.47 38.89 -12.00
CA MET A 511 35.28 39.19 -13.42
C MET A 511 36.24 38.39 -14.30
N THR A 512 35.71 37.72 -15.31
CA THR A 512 36.49 37.08 -16.39
C THR A 512 36.65 38.02 -17.57
N ALA A 513 37.67 37.78 -18.41
CA ALA A 513 38.03 38.65 -19.54
C ALA A 513 36.87 38.89 -20.54
N SER A 514 35.95 37.93 -20.69
CA SER A 514 34.77 38.07 -21.54
C SER A 514 33.67 38.97 -20.96
N GLN A 515 33.67 39.21 -19.64
CA GLN A 515 32.71 40.10 -18.97
C GLN A 515 33.16 41.56 -18.93
N ALA A 516 34.45 41.83 -19.13
CA ALA A 516 35.02 43.17 -19.04
C ALA A 516 34.73 44.07 -20.26
N ASN A 517 34.06 43.56 -21.31
CA ASN A 517 34.12 44.15 -22.65
C ASN A 517 32.74 44.43 -23.31
N ARG A 518 31.64 44.51 -22.55
CA ARG A 518 30.31 44.92 -23.05
C ARG A 518 29.46 45.61 -21.98
N LEU A 519 28.53 46.45 -22.46
CA LEU A 519 27.48 47.27 -21.82
C LEU A 519 26.55 46.55 -20.80
N CYS A 520 26.88 45.33 -20.39
CA CYS A 520 26.11 44.46 -19.51
C CYS A 520 26.50 44.62 -18.02
N ASN A 521 27.27 45.67 -17.71
CA ASN A 521 27.63 46.10 -16.37
C ASN A 521 27.35 47.60 -16.22
N LYS A 522 26.19 48.08 -16.70
CA LYS A 522 25.85 49.51 -16.68
C LYS A 522 26.00 50.17 -15.30
N ALA A 523 25.77 49.42 -14.22
CA ALA A 523 26.01 49.87 -12.83
C ALA A 523 27.49 50.18 -12.49
N PHE A 524 28.46 49.70 -13.28
CA PHE A 524 29.88 50.05 -13.21
C PHE A 524 30.28 51.02 -14.32
N ASP A 525 29.68 50.93 -15.51
CA ASP A 525 29.88 51.87 -16.61
C ASP A 525 29.38 53.29 -16.26
N ASP A 526 28.36 53.40 -15.39
CA ASP A 526 27.81 54.67 -14.86
C ASP A 526 28.44 55.10 -13.50
N TRP A 527 29.49 54.39 -13.02
CA TRP A 527 30.20 54.71 -11.76
C TRP A 527 31.58 55.36 -12.00
N LEU A 528 31.97 55.50 -13.27
CA LEU A 528 33.17 56.18 -13.77
C LEU A 528 32.77 57.41 -14.61
#